data_AF-A0A922WUK6-F1
#
_entry.id   AF-A0A922WUK6-F1
#
_cell.length_a   1.000
_cell.length_b   1.000
_cell.length_c   1.000
_cell.angle_alpha   90.00
_cell.angle_beta   90.00
_cell.angle_gamma   90.00
#
_symmetry.space_group_name_H-M   'P 1'
#
loop_
_entity.id
_entity.type
_entity.pdbx_description
1 polymer ?
#
loop_
_entity_poly.entity_id
_entity_poly.type
_entity_poly.pdbx_seq_one_letter_code
_entity_poly.pdbx_strand_id
1 'polypeptide(L)'
;IEAAGMDPDNLPVSDPSKMNFGSGGNTKAKAWKDIWGSGQGIGTIKEVGTVEDLVARFEREYHDAKARMLANSHYTPWGALAEAAE
;
A
#
# COMPACT_ATOMS: atom_id res chain seq x y z
N ILE A 1 35.56 25.04 -14.85
CA ILE A 1 36.22 24.53 -13.63
C ILE A 1 37.28 25.50 -13.12
N GLU A 2 38.10 26.11 -13.98
CA GLU A 2 38.97 27.25 -13.60
C GLU A 2 38.21 28.43 -12.99
N ALA A 3 37.03 28.78 -13.53
CA ALA A 3 36.16 29.82 -12.95
C ALA A 3 35.65 29.51 -11.53
N ALA A 4 35.81 28.27 -11.05
CA ALA A 4 35.50 27.84 -9.69
C ALA A 4 36.75 27.76 -8.79
N GLY A 5 37.91 28.22 -9.26
CA GLY A 5 39.17 28.20 -8.52
C GLY A 5 39.90 26.85 -8.52
N MET A 6 39.56 25.93 -9.43
CA MET A 6 40.24 24.64 -9.55
C MET A 6 41.15 24.61 -10.77
N ASP A 7 42.40 24.19 -10.56
CA ASP A 7 43.43 23.98 -11.58
C ASP A 7 43.13 22.69 -12.37
N PRO A 8 42.87 22.76 -13.70
CA PRO A 8 42.58 21.59 -14.53
C PRO A 8 43.72 20.57 -14.57
N ASP A 9 44.96 21.02 -14.43
CA ASP A 9 46.15 20.17 -14.50
C ASP A 9 46.50 19.55 -13.13
N ASN A 10 45.84 19.99 -12.06
CA ASN A 10 46.10 19.54 -10.70
C ASN A 10 44.80 19.29 -9.91
N LEU A 11 43.83 18.62 -10.55
CA LEU A 11 42.62 18.21 -9.86
C LEU A 11 42.90 17.03 -8.91
N PRO A 12 42.36 17.05 -7.67
CA PRO A 12 42.44 15.91 -6.78
C PRO A 12 41.76 14.70 -7.42
N VAL A 13 42.52 13.62 -7.58
CA VAL A 13 42.00 12.35 -8.09
C VAL A 13 41.01 11.80 -7.07
N SER A 14 39.74 11.75 -7.45
CA SER A 14 38.70 11.17 -6.62
C SER A 14 38.87 9.65 -6.62
N ASP A 15 39.14 9.07 -5.46
CA ASP A 15 39.19 7.62 -5.26
C ASP A 15 37.76 7.04 -5.34
N PRO A 16 37.43 6.28 -6.39
CA PRO A 16 36.09 5.73 -6.56
C PRO A 16 35.69 4.76 -5.44
N SER A 17 36.67 4.18 -4.74
CA SER A 17 36.42 3.29 -3.60
C SER A 17 35.85 4.02 -2.38
N LYS A 18 35.97 5.36 -2.33
CA LYS A 18 35.38 6.19 -1.27
C LYS A 18 33.99 6.73 -1.61
N MET A 19 33.48 6.48 -2.81
CA MET A 19 32.13 6.90 -3.18
C MET A 19 31.09 5.93 -2.63
N ASN A 20 30.31 6.37 -1.64
CA ASN A 20 29.22 5.59 -1.09
C ASN A 20 27.91 5.85 -1.86
N PHE A 21 27.64 5.00 -2.85
CA PHE A 21 26.38 5.00 -3.61
C PHE A 21 25.29 4.11 -2.97
N GLY A 22 25.49 3.63 -1.74
CA GLY A 22 24.53 2.79 -1.04
C GLY A 22 23.39 3.60 -0.42
N SER A 23 22.17 3.49 -0.96
CA SER A 23 20.98 3.93 -0.22
C SER A 23 20.80 3.03 1.01
N GLY A 24 21.23 3.52 2.17
CA GLY A 24 21.08 2.84 3.46
C GLY A 24 22.41 2.28 3.96
N GLY A 25 22.93 2.91 5.01
CA GLY A 25 24.14 2.47 5.67
C GLY A 25 24.11 0.98 6.01
N ASN A 26 25.21 0.29 5.68
CA ASN A 26 25.67 -0.98 6.24
C ASN A 26 24.64 -2.10 6.50
N THR A 27 23.54 -2.16 5.75
CA THR A 27 22.52 -3.20 5.89
C THR A 27 22.46 -4.04 4.62
N LYS A 28 22.53 -5.38 4.78
CA LYS A 28 22.51 -6.34 3.66
C LYS A 28 21.22 -6.32 2.84
N ALA A 29 20.13 -5.77 3.40
CA ALA A 29 18.83 -5.69 2.76
C ALA A 29 18.61 -4.31 2.13
N LYS A 30 18.37 -4.27 0.82
CA LYS A 30 18.04 -3.08 0.05
C LYS A 30 16.53 -2.84 0.13
N ALA A 31 16.11 -1.68 0.64
CA ALA A 31 14.70 -1.38 0.86
C ALA A 31 13.79 -1.56 -0.37
N TRP A 32 14.26 -1.20 -1.57
CA TRP A 32 13.50 -1.31 -2.83
C TRP A 32 13.45 -2.73 -3.41
N LYS A 33 14.27 -3.66 -2.90
CA LYS A 33 14.39 -5.02 -3.42
C LYS A 33 13.90 -6.06 -2.42
N ASP A 34 14.28 -5.87 -1.16
CA ASP A 34 14.22 -6.90 -0.13
C ASP A 34 13.12 -6.62 0.91
N ILE A 35 12.48 -5.44 0.88
CA ILE A 35 11.38 -5.08 1.78
C ILE A 35 10.09 -4.96 0.97
N TRP A 36 9.08 -5.75 1.33
CA TRP A 36 7.76 -5.72 0.71
C TRP A 36 6.74 -5.07 1.66
N GLY A 37 6.05 -4.04 1.18
CA GLY A 37 4.98 -3.38 1.94
C GLY A 37 3.65 -4.13 1.78
N SER A 38 2.99 -4.44 2.89
CA SER A 38 1.60 -4.92 2.88
C SER A 38 0.85 -4.40 4.11
N GLY A 39 -0.46 -4.20 3.96
CA GLY A 39 -1.33 -3.79 5.07
C GLY A 39 -1.66 -4.97 6.00
N GLN A 40 -2.26 -4.67 7.16
CA GLN A 40 -2.63 -5.70 8.17
C GLN A 40 -3.56 -6.79 7.61
N GLY A 41 -4.32 -6.50 6.55
CA GLY A 41 -5.21 -7.45 5.87
C GLY A 41 -4.51 -8.54 5.06
N ILE A 42 -3.18 -8.50 4.86
CA ILE A 42 -2.52 -9.48 3.97
C ILE A 42 -2.69 -10.94 4.41
N GLY A 43 -2.78 -11.19 5.73
CA GLY A 43 -2.92 -12.54 6.28
C GLY A 43 -4.27 -13.20 5.98
N THR A 44 -5.28 -12.44 5.56
CA THR A 44 -6.60 -12.98 5.21
C THR A 44 -6.66 -13.50 3.78
N ILE A 45 -5.71 -13.11 2.92
CA ILE A 45 -5.63 -13.56 1.53
C ILE A 45 -5.14 -15.01 1.50
N LYS A 46 -5.96 -15.93 0.98
CA LYS A 46 -5.67 -17.38 0.94
C LYS A 46 -5.36 -17.93 -0.44
N GLU A 47 -5.65 -17.16 -1.48
CA GLU A 47 -5.53 -17.58 -2.86
C GLU A 47 -5.22 -16.39 -3.77
N VAL A 48 -4.59 -16.67 -4.91
CA VAL A 48 -4.40 -15.71 -6.00
C VAL A 48 -5.52 -15.94 -7.00
N GLY A 49 -6.17 -14.86 -7.44
CA GLY A 49 -7.29 -14.94 -8.38
C GLY A 49 -7.32 -13.74 -9.31
N THR A 50 -8.32 -13.71 -10.21
CA THR A 50 -8.53 -12.57 -11.09
C THR A 50 -9.15 -11.40 -10.32
N VAL A 51 -8.99 -10.19 -10.85
CA VAL A 51 -9.66 -9.00 -10.30
C VAL A 51 -11.18 -9.16 -10.39
N GLU A 52 -11.68 -9.75 -11.47
CA GLU A 52 -13.10 -9.99 -11.70
C GLU A 52 -13.70 -10.89 -10.61
N ASP A 53 -13.06 -12.02 -10.32
CA ASP A 53 -13.53 -12.95 -9.29
C ASP A 53 -13.55 -12.31 -7.91
N LEU A 54 -12.52 -11.51 -7.59
CA LEU A 54 -12.42 -10.82 -6.31
C LEU A 54 -13.53 -9.77 -6.14
N VAL A 55 -13.78 -8.95 -7.17
CA VAL A 55 -14.83 -7.94 -7.15
C VAL A 55 -16.20 -8.60 -7.04
N ALA A 56 -16.47 -9.63 -7.85
CA ALA A 56 -17.72 -10.37 -7.81
C ALA A 56 -17.96 -11.05 -6.45
N ARG A 57 -16.89 -11.55 -5.80
CA ARG A 57 -16.98 -12.09 -4.44
C ARG A 57 -17.32 -11.00 -3.42
N PHE A 58 -16.63 -9.87 -3.45
CA PHE A 58 -16.85 -8.78 -2.50
C PHE A 58 -18.26 -8.20 -2.59
N GLU A 59 -18.80 -8.05 -3.80
CA GLU A 59 -20.17 -7.60 -4.00
C GLU A 59 -21.18 -8.54 -3.32
N ARG A 60 -21.08 -9.85 -3.59
CA ARG A 60 -21.96 -10.84 -2.94
C ARG A 60 -21.82 -10.83 -1.42
N GLU A 61 -20.59 -10.86 -0.90
CA GLU A 61 -20.34 -10.89 0.54
C GLU A 61 -20.87 -9.63 1.25
N TYR A 62 -20.78 -8.46 0.61
CA TYR A 62 -21.34 -7.22 1.12
C TYR A 62 -22.87 -7.30 1.20
N HIS A 63 -23.54 -7.75 0.14
CA HIS A 63 -24.99 -7.90 0.13
C HIS A 63 -25.48 -8.89 1.19
N ASP A 64 -24.80 -10.02 1.33
CA ASP A 64 -25.09 -11.01 2.37
C ASP A 64 -24.90 -10.43 3.77
N ALA A 65 -23.82 -9.69 4.00
CA ALA A 65 -23.56 -9.05 5.28
C ALA A 65 -24.64 -8.01 5.62
N LYS A 66 -25.04 -7.19 4.63
CA LYS A 66 -26.13 -6.21 4.78
C LYS A 66 -27.45 -6.91 5.13
N ALA A 67 -27.81 -7.97 4.41
CA ALA A 67 -29.02 -8.74 4.68
C ALA A 67 -29.01 -9.34 6.09
N ARG A 68 -27.89 -9.96 6.50
CA ARG A 68 -27.71 -10.49 7.86
C ARG A 68 -27.81 -9.39 8.92
N MET A 69 -27.23 -8.22 8.68
CA MET A 69 -27.30 -7.08 9.60
C MET A 69 -28.75 -6.62 9.79
N LEU A 70 -29.49 -6.45 8.70
CA LEU A 70 -30.90 -6.05 8.76
C LEU A 70 -31.77 -7.09 9.47
N ALA A 71 -31.55 -8.38 9.21
CA ALA A 71 -32.29 -9.46 9.86
C ALA A 71 -32.02 -9.54 11.37
N ASN A 72 -30.77 -9.27 11.79
CA ASN A 72 -30.33 -9.45 13.17
C ASN A 72 -30.33 -8.17 14.00
N SER A 73 -30.73 -7.04 13.43
CA SER A 73 -30.79 -5.76 14.14
C SER A 73 -32.24 -5.31 14.32
N HIS A 74 -32.51 -4.64 15.44
CA HIS A 74 -33.72 -3.82 15.60
C HIS A 74 -33.65 -2.51 14.78
N TYR A 75 -32.79 -2.47 13.76
CA TYR A 75 -32.62 -1.30 12.93
C TYR A 75 -33.87 -1.11 12.08
N THR A 76 -34.63 -0.07 12.40
CA THR A 76 -35.73 0.37 11.55
C THR A 76 -35.21 1.53 10.69
N PRO A 77 -35.15 1.38 9.37
CA PRO A 77 -34.76 2.48 8.50
C PRO A 77 -35.71 3.65 8.69
N TRP A 78 -35.18 4.88 8.67
CA TRP A 78 -35.97 6.10 8.80
C TRP A 78 -37.16 6.17 7.82
N GLY A 79 -36.98 5.67 6.58
CA GLY A 79 -38.06 5.61 5.59
C GLY A 79 -39.22 4.71 5.99
N ALA A 80 -38.96 3.58 6.67
CA ALA A 80 -40.00 2.67 7.12
C ALA A 80 -40.80 3.24 8.32
N LEU A 81 -40.17 4.07 9.17
CA LEU A 81 -40.87 4.78 10.23
C LEU A 81 -41.77 5.90 9.69
N ALA A 82 -41.38 6.53 8.58
CA ALA A 82 -42.16 7.59 7.96
C ALA A 82 -43.45 7.05 7.32
N GLU A 83 -43.41 5.90 6.63
CA GLU A 83 -44.61 5.25 6.08
C GLU A 83 -45.57 4.72 7.15
N ALA A 84 -45.08 4.31 8.32
CA ALA A 84 -45.92 3.80 9.41
C ALA A 84 -46.62 4.92 10.22
N ALA A 85 -46.24 6.18 10.00
CA ALA A 85 -46.80 7.34 10.70
C ALA A 85 -47.92 8.04 9.92
N GLU A 86 -48.20 7.60 8.68
CA GLU A 86 -49.38 7.97 7.89
C GLU A 86 -50.51 6.94 8.05
#